data_AF-J7G5D7-F1
#
_entry.id   AF-J7G5D7-F1
#
_cell.length_a   1.000
_cell.length_b   1.000
_cell.length_c   1.000
_cell.angle_alpha   90.00
_cell.angle_beta   90.00
_cell.angle_gamma   90.00
#
_symmetry.space_group_name_H-M   'P 1'
#
loop_
_entity.id
_entity.type
_entity.pdbx_description
1 polymer ?
#
loop_
_entity_poly.entity_id
_entity_poly.type
_entity_poly.pdbx_seq_one_letter_code
_entity_poly.pdbx_strand_id
1 'polypeptide(L)'
;MTIYKNKRLSKAGREGKKKPIDSIEKKEWIFVKTPMNFGSNIFGHTLLNKSTSSIPNINNKIFNVSLADINENEKDSFVKIKLKGSKLEYGDLLGFENEKKCLTDFYGSEITRDKLSSMVKKWQTTIESAIDIKTEDGFFLRIFWIAFSKKKKGQLKKAFYLNSSQIRAIRRKISEIILQITNKRILANLLIGDIYFSRHINNQIVRVCRKIAPIHSFYFRKIKMLKEKR
;
A
#
# COMPACT_ATOMS: atom_id res chain seq x y z
N MET A 1 37.22 -6.55 -24.34
CA MET A 1 36.63 -7.04 -25.61
C MET A 1 35.12 -6.90 -25.53
N THR A 2 34.54 -5.96 -26.27
CA THR A 2 33.10 -5.93 -26.52
C THR A 2 32.77 -7.05 -27.51
N ILE A 3 32.04 -8.05 -27.02
CA ILE A 3 31.43 -9.12 -27.81
C ILE A 3 30.52 -8.43 -28.83
N TYR A 4 30.59 -8.82 -30.11
CA TYR A 4 29.95 -8.19 -31.29
C TYR A 4 30.74 -7.13 -32.07
N LYS A 5 31.92 -7.52 -32.56
CA LYS A 5 32.35 -7.06 -33.91
C LYS A 5 31.48 -7.76 -34.95
N ASN A 6 30.35 -7.16 -35.31
CA ASN A 6 29.44 -7.69 -36.34
C ASN A 6 30.13 -7.71 -37.71
N LYS A 7 30.75 -8.85 -38.05
CA LYS A 7 31.13 -9.19 -39.43
C LYS A 7 29.87 -9.57 -40.19
N ARG A 8 29.50 -8.71 -41.16
CA ARG A 8 28.60 -9.01 -42.30
C ARG A 8 27.15 -9.34 -41.93
N LEU A 9 26.36 -8.30 -41.65
CA LEU A 9 24.94 -8.32 -42.02
C LEU A 9 24.85 -7.92 -43.50
N SER A 10 24.49 -8.88 -44.34
CA SER A 10 24.39 -8.79 -45.79
C SER A 10 23.59 -7.55 -46.23
N LYS A 11 24.22 -6.72 -47.06
CA LYS A 11 23.57 -5.73 -47.92
C LYS A 11 22.75 -6.50 -48.97
N ALA A 12 21.51 -6.84 -48.65
CA ALA A 12 20.53 -7.24 -49.64
C ALA A 12 19.22 -6.49 -49.36
N GLY A 13 18.81 -5.69 -50.34
CA GLY A 13 17.55 -4.93 -50.49
C GLY A 13 16.72 -4.67 -49.24
N ARG A 14 16.73 -3.43 -48.74
CA ARG A 14 15.63 -2.90 -47.93
C ARG A 14 15.34 -1.47 -48.34
N GLU A 15 14.50 -1.33 -49.36
CA GLU A 15 13.70 -0.14 -49.58
C GLU A 15 13.01 0.26 -48.27
N GLY A 16 13.05 1.56 -47.96
CA GLY A 16 12.20 2.16 -46.92
C GLY A 16 12.51 1.81 -45.46
N LYS A 17 13.76 1.63 -45.03
CA LYS A 17 14.06 1.64 -43.59
C LYS A 17 13.81 3.03 -43.03
N LYS A 18 12.64 3.22 -42.40
CA LYS A 18 12.34 4.40 -41.57
C LYS A 18 13.56 4.72 -40.70
N LYS A 19 13.97 5.99 -40.65
CA LYS A 19 15.07 6.44 -39.78
C LYS A 19 14.86 5.82 -38.39
N PRO A 20 15.89 5.23 -37.76
CA PRO A 20 15.76 4.73 -36.40
C PRO A 20 15.49 5.93 -35.49
N ILE A 21 14.22 6.16 -35.17
CA ILE A 21 13.77 7.16 -34.20
C ILE A 21 14.05 6.59 -32.82
N ASP A 22 14.61 7.40 -31.92
CA ASP A 22 14.86 6.97 -30.56
C ASP A 22 13.52 6.60 -29.89
N SER A 23 13.52 5.44 -29.23
CA SER A 23 12.39 4.96 -28.46
C SER A 23 11.94 5.94 -27.37
N ILE A 24 12.85 6.77 -26.84
CA ILE A 24 12.56 7.75 -25.80
C ILE A 24 11.79 8.95 -26.35
N GLU A 25 12.05 9.39 -27.59
CA GLU A 25 11.34 10.51 -28.23
C GLU A 25 9.83 10.26 -28.40
N LYS A 26 9.46 8.96 -28.46
CA LYS A 26 8.08 8.49 -28.51
C LYS A 26 7.42 8.40 -27.13
N LYS A 27 8.09 8.83 -26.06
CA LYS A 27 7.55 8.84 -24.70
C LYS A 27 7.34 10.26 -24.19
N GLU A 28 6.40 10.38 -23.26
CA GLU A 28 6.06 11.59 -22.53
C GLU A 28 6.22 11.36 -21.04
N TRP A 29 6.70 12.39 -20.35
CA TRP A 29 6.75 12.44 -18.90
C TRP A 29 5.37 12.75 -18.33
N ILE A 30 5.01 12.03 -17.28
CA ILE A 30 3.75 12.16 -16.57
C ILE A 30 4.02 12.19 -15.08
N PHE A 31 3.45 13.18 -14.42
CA PHE A 31 3.54 13.39 -12.98
C PHE A 31 2.52 12.49 -12.29
N VAL A 32 2.96 11.70 -11.31
CA VAL A 32 2.07 10.83 -10.55
C VAL A 32 1.72 11.50 -9.24
N LYS A 33 0.42 11.76 -9.07
CA LYS A 33 -0.13 12.47 -7.90
C LYS A 33 -0.72 11.47 -6.91
N THR A 34 -0.54 11.73 -5.62
CA THR A 34 -1.21 10.99 -4.55
C THR A 34 -2.73 11.22 -4.59
N PRO A 35 -3.53 10.28 -4.06
CA PRO A 35 -4.96 10.50 -3.88
C PRO A 35 -5.17 11.68 -2.93
N MET A 36 -6.20 12.48 -3.16
CA MET A 36 -6.52 13.67 -2.36
C MET A 36 -6.60 13.39 -0.85
N ASN A 37 -6.95 12.16 -0.50
CA ASN A 37 -6.98 11.63 0.85
C ASN A 37 -5.65 11.67 1.59
N PHE A 38 -4.53 11.47 0.90
CA PHE A 38 -3.20 11.46 1.51
C PHE A 38 -2.46 12.80 1.33
N GLY A 39 -3.18 13.85 0.92
CA GLY A 39 -2.58 15.11 0.46
C GLY A 39 -2.43 15.16 -1.06
N SER A 40 -2.23 16.36 -1.61
CA SER A 40 -2.14 16.59 -3.06
C SER A 40 -0.70 16.67 -3.55
N ASN A 41 0.13 15.70 -3.15
CA ASN A 41 1.56 15.70 -3.43
C ASN A 41 1.88 14.92 -4.72
N ILE A 42 2.92 15.36 -5.41
CA ILE A 42 3.52 14.61 -6.51
C ILE A 42 4.66 13.81 -5.91
N PHE A 43 4.58 12.48 -6.00
CA PHE A 43 5.61 11.61 -5.42
C PHE A 43 6.61 11.09 -6.46
N GLY A 44 6.33 11.27 -7.75
CA GLY A 44 7.27 10.87 -8.79
C GLY A 44 6.75 11.09 -10.21
N HIS A 45 7.60 10.74 -11.17
CA HIS A 45 7.34 10.89 -12.59
C HIS A 45 7.50 9.55 -13.30
N THR A 46 6.71 9.33 -14.35
CA THR A 46 6.79 8.12 -15.15
C THR A 46 6.68 8.43 -16.63
N LEU A 47 7.30 7.57 -17.44
CA LEU A 47 7.23 7.67 -18.89
C LEU A 47 6.09 6.80 -19.43
N LEU A 48 5.23 7.38 -20.25
CA LEU A 48 4.27 6.65 -21.08
C LEU A 48 4.55 6.90 -22.56
N ASN A 49 4.06 6.01 -23.42
CA ASN A 49 4.14 6.23 -24.86
C ASN A 49 3.19 7.37 -25.27
N LYS A 50 3.66 8.26 -26.15
CA LYS A 50 2.85 9.27 -26.83
C LYS A 50 1.81 8.55 -27.68
N SER A 51 0.57 8.55 -27.25
CA SER A 51 -0.53 7.93 -27.97
C SER A 51 -1.22 8.94 -28.89
N THR A 52 -1.36 8.63 -30.17
CA THR A 52 -2.01 9.51 -31.16
C THR A 52 -3.55 9.49 -31.03
N SER A 53 -4.14 8.46 -30.42
CA SER A 53 -5.61 8.26 -30.43
C SER A 53 -6.21 7.41 -29.28
N SER A 54 -5.41 6.89 -28.34
CA SER A 54 -5.90 6.06 -27.22
C SER A 54 -5.30 6.55 -25.90
N ILE A 55 -6.11 6.74 -24.85
CA ILE A 55 -5.59 7.07 -23.50
C ILE A 55 -4.50 6.05 -23.14
N PRO A 56 -3.27 6.48 -22.82
CA PRO A 56 -2.19 5.54 -22.55
C PRO A 56 -2.53 4.71 -21.31
N ASN A 57 -2.24 3.40 -21.38
CA ASN A 57 -2.68 2.38 -20.42
C ASN A 57 -2.02 2.55 -19.04
N ILE A 58 -2.45 3.56 -18.29
CA ILE A 58 -2.02 3.80 -16.90
C ILE A 58 -2.91 3.06 -15.90
N ASN A 59 -4.13 2.70 -16.32
CA ASN A 59 -5.18 2.19 -15.44
C ASN A 59 -4.80 0.90 -14.70
N ASN A 60 -3.84 0.12 -15.22
CA ASN A 60 -3.40 -1.12 -14.58
C ASN A 60 -2.01 -1.01 -13.93
N LYS A 61 -1.42 0.19 -13.89
CA LYS A 61 -0.12 0.41 -13.23
C LYS A 61 -0.34 0.65 -11.75
N ILE A 62 0.44 -0.06 -10.94
CA ILE A 62 0.44 0.06 -9.48
C ILE A 62 1.77 0.66 -9.05
N PHE A 63 1.70 1.78 -8.35
CA PHE A 63 2.82 2.47 -7.74
C PHE A 63 2.93 2.09 -6.28
N ASN A 64 4.12 1.71 -5.83
CA ASN A 64 4.40 1.43 -4.43
C ASN A 64 5.18 2.61 -3.85
N VAL A 65 4.65 3.24 -2.81
CA VAL A 65 5.24 4.41 -2.17
C VAL A 65 5.25 4.19 -0.67
N SER A 66 6.25 4.71 0.04
CA SER A 66 6.25 4.72 1.50
C SER A 66 5.25 5.76 2.01
N LEU A 67 4.54 5.46 3.09
CA LEU A 67 3.66 6.44 3.73
C LEU A 67 4.44 7.63 4.31
N ALA A 68 5.68 7.39 4.75
CA ALA A 68 6.56 8.46 5.24
C ALA A 68 6.86 9.51 4.19
N ASP A 69 7.00 9.10 2.92
CA ASP A 69 7.32 10.03 1.82
C ASP A 69 6.11 10.89 1.45
N ILE A 70 4.90 10.41 1.74
CA ILE A 70 3.64 11.13 1.46
C ILE A 70 3.32 12.12 2.58
N ASN A 71 3.53 11.71 3.83
CA ASN A 71 3.16 12.49 5.03
C ASN A 71 4.34 13.23 5.67
N GLU A 72 5.55 13.11 5.14
CA GLU A 72 6.80 13.63 5.71
C GLU A 72 7.04 13.20 7.17
N ASN A 73 6.57 12.01 7.54
CA ASN A 73 6.69 11.47 8.90
C ASN A 73 7.46 10.14 8.91
N GLU A 74 8.68 10.18 9.41
CA GLU A 74 9.61 9.04 9.42
C GLU A 74 9.09 7.83 10.23
N LYS A 75 8.23 8.06 11.21
CA LYS A 75 7.66 6.99 12.05
C LYS A 75 6.86 5.97 11.25
N ASP A 76 6.28 6.39 10.12
CA ASP A 76 5.40 5.58 9.28
C ASP A 76 6.13 4.99 8.06
N SER A 77 7.47 5.08 8.04
CA SER A 77 8.34 4.56 6.96
C SER A 77 8.19 3.07 6.68
N PHE A 78 7.71 2.32 7.66
CA PHE A 78 7.49 0.88 7.52
C PHE A 78 6.20 0.52 6.77
N VAL A 79 5.34 1.49 6.43
CA VAL A 79 4.08 1.25 5.73
C VAL A 79 4.27 1.56 4.26
N LYS A 80 4.11 0.55 3.40
CA LYS A 80 4.06 0.74 1.94
C LYS A 80 2.60 0.83 1.50
N ILE A 81 2.29 1.84 0.71
CA ILE A 81 0.99 2.03 0.07
C ILE A 81 1.10 1.68 -1.40
N LYS A 82 0.08 0.99 -1.91
CA LYS A 82 -0.08 0.64 -3.31
C LYS A 82 -1.17 1.53 -3.90
N LEU A 83 -0.80 2.30 -4.90
CA LEU A 83 -1.65 3.27 -5.57
C LEU A 83 -1.84 2.84 -7.03
N LYS A 84 -3.07 2.71 -7.50
CA LYS A 84 -3.39 2.35 -8.88
C LYS A 84 -3.60 3.62 -9.69
N GLY A 85 -3.00 3.72 -10.88
CA GLY A 85 -3.30 4.81 -11.80
C GLY A 85 -4.77 4.76 -12.23
N SER A 86 -5.48 5.88 -12.15
CA SER A 86 -6.92 5.94 -12.42
C SER A 86 -7.24 6.69 -13.70
N LYS A 87 -6.83 7.96 -13.75
CA LYS A 87 -7.11 8.87 -14.87
C LYS A 87 -5.91 9.76 -15.14
N LEU A 88 -5.81 10.19 -16.39
CA LEU A 88 -4.90 11.25 -16.80
C LEU A 88 -5.66 12.56 -16.89
N GLU A 89 -5.17 13.57 -16.18
CA GLU A 89 -5.69 14.93 -16.21
C GLU A 89 -4.62 15.86 -16.75
N TYR A 90 -5.07 16.89 -17.45
CA TYR A 90 -4.24 18.01 -17.87
C TYR A 90 -4.51 19.17 -16.91
N GLY A 91 -3.46 19.84 -16.46
CA GLY A 91 -3.64 21.06 -15.70
C GLY A 91 -2.32 21.60 -15.20
N ASP A 92 -2.35 22.86 -14.79
CA ASP A 92 -1.13 23.62 -14.51
C ASP A 92 -0.38 23.06 -13.29
N LEU A 93 0.94 22.92 -13.44
CA LEU A 93 1.87 22.62 -12.36
C LEU A 93 2.92 23.70 -12.33
N LEU A 94 3.10 24.33 -11.16
CA LEU A 94 4.30 25.12 -10.87
C LEU A 94 4.66 26.16 -11.97
N GLY A 95 3.65 26.75 -12.62
CA GLY A 95 3.84 27.79 -13.65
C GLY A 95 4.12 27.29 -15.07
N PHE A 96 4.09 25.97 -15.33
CA PHE A 96 4.16 25.40 -16.68
C PHE A 96 2.77 24.93 -17.14
N GLU A 97 2.32 25.45 -18.28
CA GLU A 97 1.02 25.11 -18.88
C GLU A 97 1.06 23.71 -19.52
N ASN A 98 -0.03 22.95 -19.36
CA ASN A 98 -0.34 21.69 -20.08
C ASN A 98 0.46 20.42 -19.73
N GLU A 99 0.92 20.25 -18.49
CA GLU A 99 1.53 18.98 -18.06
C GLU A 99 0.50 17.88 -17.75
N LYS A 100 0.85 16.62 -18.10
CA LYS A 100 0.01 15.44 -17.87
C LYS A 100 0.20 14.91 -16.45
N LYS A 101 -0.89 14.83 -15.69
CA LYS A 101 -0.96 14.27 -14.34
C LYS A 101 -1.69 12.94 -14.35
N CYS A 102 -1.13 11.95 -13.67
CA CYS A 102 -1.84 10.73 -13.33
C CYS A 102 -2.44 10.89 -11.93
N LEU A 103 -3.76 10.87 -11.85
CA LEU A 103 -4.46 10.63 -10.61
C LEU A 103 -4.33 9.17 -10.21
N THR A 104 -4.19 8.93 -8.91
CA THR A 104 -4.10 7.58 -8.37
C THR A 104 -5.16 7.31 -7.31
N ASP A 105 -5.62 6.08 -7.28
CA ASP A 105 -6.57 5.55 -6.30
C ASP A 105 -5.88 4.54 -5.37
N PHE A 106 -6.41 4.37 -4.17
CA PHE A 106 -5.89 3.38 -3.24
C PHE A 106 -6.15 1.95 -3.73
N TYR A 107 -5.11 1.12 -3.79
CA TYR A 107 -5.21 -0.28 -4.18
C TYR A 107 -4.92 -1.26 -3.04
N GLY A 108 -4.04 -0.88 -2.12
CA GLY A 108 -3.70 -1.72 -0.99
C GLY A 108 -2.54 -1.18 -0.17
N SER A 109 -2.15 -1.93 0.85
CA SER A 109 -1.03 -1.58 1.70
C SER A 109 -0.36 -2.81 2.28
N GLU A 110 0.91 -2.68 2.62
CA GLU A 110 1.73 -3.74 3.16
C GLU A 110 2.82 -3.16 4.06
N ILE A 111 3.08 -3.81 5.19
CA ILE A 111 4.22 -3.46 6.04
C ILE A 111 5.53 -3.95 5.39
N THR A 112 6.62 -3.23 5.59
CA THR A 112 7.96 -3.63 5.16
C THR A 112 8.43 -4.92 5.82
N ARG A 113 9.31 -5.67 5.14
CA ARG A 113 9.79 -6.98 5.61
C ARG A 113 10.67 -6.86 6.86
N ASP A 114 11.49 -5.83 6.90
CA ASP A 114 12.34 -5.43 8.04
C ASP A 114 11.49 -5.20 9.30
N LYS A 115 10.43 -4.38 9.21
CA LYS A 115 9.55 -4.14 10.34
C LYS A 115 8.82 -5.41 10.79
N LEU A 116 8.30 -6.21 9.86
CA LEU A 116 7.63 -7.47 10.19
C LEU A 116 8.58 -8.42 10.92
N SER A 117 9.79 -8.61 10.38
CA SER A 117 10.83 -9.46 10.99
C SER A 117 11.27 -8.95 12.38
N SER A 118 11.33 -7.62 12.56
CA SER A 118 11.70 -6.99 13.84
C SER A 118 10.65 -7.23 14.96
N MET A 119 9.37 -7.31 14.59
CA MET A 119 8.29 -7.54 15.54
C MET A 119 8.20 -9.00 16.02
N VAL A 120 8.54 -9.95 15.14
CA VAL A 120 8.50 -11.38 15.44
C VAL A 120 9.72 -11.78 16.28
N LYS A 121 9.51 -11.83 17.60
CA LYS A 121 10.52 -12.28 18.58
C LYS A 121 10.13 -13.63 19.20
N LYS A 122 11.14 -14.35 19.72
CA LYS A 122 10.95 -15.57 20.53
C LYS A 122 10.23 -15.25 21.85
N TRP A 123 9.71 -16.28 22.51
CA TRP A 123 9.14 -16.21 23.88
C TRP A 123 7.80 -15.48 24.02
N GLN A 124 7.13 -15.22 22.91
CA GLN A 124 5.80 -14.62 22.84
C GLN A 124 4.97 -15.35 21.79
N THR A 125 3.65 -15.24 21.88
CA THR A 125 2.71 -15.79 20.91
C THR A 125 2.44 -14.76 19.81
N THR A 126 2.47 -15.22 18.57
CA THR A 126 2.00 -14.45 17.41
C THR A 126 0.50 -14.68 17.23
N ILE A 127 -0.26 -13.60 17.06
CA ILE A 127 -1.71 -13.65 16.84
C ILE A 127 -1.98 -12.92 15.52
N GLU A 128 -2.47 -13.67 14.54
CA GLU A 128 -2.82 -13.13 13.23
C GLU A 128 -4.22 -13.57 12.83
N SER A 129 -4.90 -12.73 12.04
CA SER A 129 -6.16 -13.07 11.38
C SER A 129 -6.34 -12.23 10.13
N ALA A 130 -7.23 -12.69 9.25
CA ALA A 130 -7.73 -11.93 8.12
C ALA A 130 -9.23 -11.66 8.31
N ILE A 131 -9.69 -10.51 7.82
CA ILE A 131 -11.10 -10.11 7.87
C ILE A 131 -11.45 -9.49 6.53
N ASP A 132 -12.60 -9.89 5.99
CA ASP A 132 -13.19 -9.30 4.80
C ASP A 132 -14.19 -8.23 5.21
N ILE A 133 -14.08 -7.07 4.58
CA ILE A 133 -14.82 -5.86 4.91
C ILE A 133 -15.40 -5.28 3.65
N LYS A 134 -16.62 -4.77 3.76
CA LYS A 134 -17.25 -3.94 2.74
C LYS A 134 -17.33 -2.52 3.27
N THR A 135 -16.71 -1.57 2.58
CA THR A 135 -16.85 -0.15 2.93
C THR A 135 -18.21 0.39 2.49
N GLU A 136 -18.59 1.53 3.04
CA GLU A 136 -19.84 2.21 2.68
C GLU A 136 -19.91 2.54 1.18
N ASP A 137 -18.79 2.96 0.59
CA ASP A 137 -18.70 3.29 -0.83
C ASP A 137 -18.78 2.07 -1.77
N GLY A 138 -18.83 0.85 -1.21
CA GLY A 138 -18.96 -0.39 -1.96
C GLY A 138 -17.65 -1.09 -2.34
N PHE A 139 -16.50 -0.67 -1.78
CA PHE A 139 -15.25 -1.40 -1.96
C PHE A 139 -15.21 -2.65 -1.07
N PHE A 140 -14.65 -3.74 -1.59
CA PHE A 140 -14.39 -4.94 -0.80
C PHE A 140 -12.89 -5.06 -0.52
N LEU A 141 -12.54 -5.09 0.77
CA LEU A 141 -11.17 -5.16 1.24
C LEU A 141 -10.96 -6.42 2.09
N ARG A 142 -9.76 -7.00 1.99
CA ARG A 142 -9.26 -8.00 2.95
C ARG A 142 -8.15 -7.38 3.78
N ILE A 143 -8.40 -7.26 5.08
CA ILE A 143 -7.45 -6.74 6.05
C ILE A 143 -6.80 -7.89 6.81
N PHE A 144 -5.48 -7.94 6.77
CA PHE A 144 -4.64 -8.80 7.60
C PHE A 144 -4.07 -7.97 8.72
N TRP A 145 -4.23 -8.44 9.95
CA TRP A 145 -3.63 -7.81 11.13
C TRP A 145 -2.77 -8.81 11.88
N ILE A 146 -1.83 -8.27 12.65
CA ILE A 146 -0.92 -9.02 13.49
C ILE A 146 -0.80 -8.35 14.86
N ALA A 147 -0.71 -9.17 15.90
CA ALA A 147 -0.52 -8.73 17.28
C ALA A 147 0.34 -9.75 18.04
N PHE A 148 0.94 -9.31 19.14
CA PHE A 148 1.84 -10.15 19.94
C PHE A 148 1.45 -10.13 21.42
N SER A 149 1.60 -11.27 22.08
CA SER A 149 1.33 -11.37 23.52
C SER A 149 2.39 -10.61 24.32
N LYS A 150 1.98 -9.82 25.30
CA LYS A 150 2.89 -9.07 26.18
C LYS A 150 3.11 -9.81 27.49
N LYS A 151 4.37 -9.97 27.91
CA LYS A 151 4.68 -10.52 29.24
C LYS A 151 4.04 -9.66 30.35
N LYS A 152 3.44 -10.30 31.36
CA LYS A 152 2.89 -9.60 32.54
C LYS A 152 4.02 -9.04 33.41
N LYS A 153 3.81 -7.86 34.01
CA LYS A 153 4.74 -7.32 35.03
C LYS A 153 4.77 -8.31 36.21
N GLY A 154 5.96 -8.66 36.70
CA GLY A 154 6.16 -9.63 37.79
C GLY A 154 6.19 -11.12 37.39
N GLN A 155 6.03 -11.44 36.10
CA GLN A 155 6.10 -12.84 35.66
C GLN A 155 7.54 -13.39 35.70
N LEU A 156 7.77 -14.48 36.43
CA LEU A 156 9.08 -15.15 36.54
C LEU A 156 9.53 -15.77 35.20
N LYS A 157 8.65 -16.56 34.56
CA LYS A 157 8.96 -17.22 33.27
C LYS A 157 9.33 -16.20 32.19
N LYS A 158 10.40 -16.47 31.43
CA LYS A 158 10.80 -15.64 30.28
C LYS A 158 9.74 -15.65 29.18
N ALA A 159 9.15 -16.82 28.93
CA ALA A 159 8.12 -17.02 27.93
C ALA A 159 6.72 -16.66 28.42
N PHE A 160 5.92 -16.04 27.55
CA PHE A 160 4.49 -15.84 27.73
C PHE A 160 3.75 -16.39 26.51
N TYR A 161 3.37 -17.67 26.59
CA TYR A 161 2.57 -18.33 25.56
C TYR A 161 1.10 -18.35 25.95
N LEU A 162 0.23 -18.08 24.98
CA LEU A 162 -1.22 -18.07 25.17
C LEU A 162 -1.82 -19.44 24.83
N ASN A 163 -2.87 -19.80 25.56
CA ASN A 163 -3.64 -21.00 25.23
C ASN A 163 -4.41 -20.81 23.93
N SER A 164 -4.68 -21.90 23.20
CA SER A 164 -5.42 -21.87 21.94
C SER A 164 -6.83 -21.27 22.07
N SER A 165 -7.48 -21.44 23.24
CA SER A 165 -8.75 -20.79 23.57
C SER A 165 -8.63 -19.27 23.67
N GLN A 166 -7.58 -18.77 24.31
CA GLN A 166 -7.31 -17.33 24.43
C GLN A 166 -7.01 -16.70 23.06
N ILE A 167 -6.21 -17.37 22.22
CA ILE A 167 -5.92 -16.91 20.86
C ILE A 167 -7.21 -16.77 20.05
N ARG A 168 -8.09 -17.77 20.09
CA ARG A 168 -9.40 -17.73 19.41
C ARG A 168 -10.29 -16.61 19.94
N ALA A 169 -10.34 -16.43 21.26
CA ALA A 169 -11.14 -15.36 21.88
C ALA A 169 -10.63 -13.96 21.48
N ILE A 170 -9.32 -13.76 21.46
CA ILE A 170 -8.69 -12.50 21.02
C ILE A 170 -9.00 -12.23 19.55
N ARG A 171 -8.85 -13.24 18.67
CA ARG A 171 -9.17 -13.10 17.24
C ARG A 171 -10.61 -12.66 17.00
N ARG A 172 -11.57 -13.26 17.72
CA ARG A 172 -12.99 -12.88 17.65
C ARG A 172 -13.20 -11.42 18.08
N LYS A 173 -12.66 -11.03 19.24
CA LYS A 173 -12.83 -9.67 19.77
C LYS A 173 -12.19 -8.59 18.91
N ILE A 174 -10.98 -8.83 18.39
CA ILE A 174 -10.32 -7.89 17.49
C ILE A 174 -11.11 -7.77 16.18
N SER A 175 -11.61 -8.89 15.64
CA SER A 175 -12.39 -8.86 14.40
C SER A 175 -13.70 -8.11 14.54
N GLU A 176 -14.38 -8.27 15.68
CA GLU A 176 -15.59 -7.53 16.04
C GLU A 176 -15.32 -6.00 16.06
N ILE A 177 -14.24 -5.56 16.71
CA ILE A 177 -13.86 -4.14 16.77
C ILE A 177 -13.56 -3.58 15.37
N ILE A 178 -12.77 -4.31 14.57
CA ILE A 178 -12.41 -3.87 13.22
C ILE A 178 -13.67 -3.77 12.35
N LEU A 179 -14.57 -4.75 12.39
CA LEU A 179 -15.84 -4.70 11.64
C LEU A 179 -16.71 -3.51 12.08
N GLN A 180 -16.76 -3.23 13.38
CA GLN A 180 -17.56 -2.13 13.93
C GLN A 180 -17.05 -0.75 13.49
N ILE A 181 -15.73 -0.59 13.37
CA ILE A 181 -15.09 0.64 12.88
C ILE A 181 -15.29 0.77 11.36
N THR A 182 -15.14 -0.33 10.63
CA THR A 182 -15.04 -0.32 9.17
C THR A 182 -16.37 -0.25 8.43
N ASN A 183 -17.43 -0.87 8.95
CA ASN A 183 -18.73 -0.97 8.25
C ASN A 183 -19.48 0.37 8.09
N LYS A 184 -19.08 1.42 8.81
CA LYS A 184 -19.78 2.73 8.82
C LYS A 184 -18.94 3.87 8.22
N ARG A 185 -17.90 3.54 7.45
CA ARG A 185 -16.93 4.52 6.97
C ARG A 185 -16.69 4.38 5.47
N ILE A 186 -16.59 5.54 4.84
CA ILE A 186 -16.01 5.77 3.53
C ILE A 186 -14.53 5.34 3.55
N LEU A 187 -14.04 4.76 2.45
CA LEU A 187 -12.66 4.27 2.30
C LEU A 187 -11.62 5.34 2.66
N ALA A 188 -11.86 6.55 2.17
CA ALA A 188 -11.11 7.77 2.49
C ALA A 188 -10.83 7.93 4.00
N ASN A 189 -11.91 7.99 4.77
CA ASN A 189 -11.88 8.25 6.21
C ASN A 189 -11.31 7.06 6.96
N LEU A 190 -11.57 5.85 6.47
CA LEU A 190 -11.04 4.62 7.04
C LEU A 190 -9.50 4.58 6.96
N LEU A 191 -8.92 4.92 5.81
CA LEU A 191 -7.49 4.85 5.60
C LEU A 191 -6.74 5.92 6.40
N ILE A 192 -7.16 7.19 6.27
CA ILE A 192 -6.49 8.31 6.94
C ILE A 192 -6.79 8.25 8.44
N GLY A 193 -8.06 8.28 8.84
CA GLY A 193 -8.44 8.44 10.23
C GLY A 193 -8.05 7.22 11.07
N ASP A 194 -8.45 6.04 10.64
CA ASP A 194 -8.48 4.86 11.51
C ASP A 194 -7.24 3.97 11.34
N ILE A 195 -6.88 3.64 10.11
CA ILE A 195 -5.88 2.59 9.83
C ILE A 195 -4.45 3.08 10.00
N TYR A 196 -4.11 4.27 9.49
CA TYR A 196 -2.72 4.74 9.49
C TYR A 196 -2.41 5.81 10.54
N PHE A 197 -3.31 6.77 10.80
CA PHE A 197 -2.97 7.89 11.67
C PHE A 197 -3.44 7.72 13.12
N SER A 198 -4.47 6.92 13.40
CA SER A 198 -5.03 6.81 14.74
C SER A 198 -4.34 5.76 15.62
N ARG A 199 -3.56 6.25 16.60
CA ARG A 199 -3.13 5.46 17.76
C ARG A 199 -4.30 4.95 18.62
N HIS A 200 -5.51 5.51 18.44
CA HIS A 200 -6.66 5.18 19.28
C HIS A 200 -7.14 3.75 19.06
N ILE A 201 -7.10 3.21 17.84
CA ILE A 201 -7.50 1.82 17.56
C ILE A 201 -6.59 0.84 18.29
N ASN A 202 -5.28 1.09 18.24
CA ASN A 202 -4.29 0.26 18.93
C ASN A 202 -4.57 0.25 20.44
N ASN A 203 -4.82 1.44 21.02
CA ASN A 203 -5.12 1.57 22.44
C ASN A 203 -6.46 0.91 22.82
N GLN A 204 -7.49 1.04 21.98
CA GLN A 204 -8.79 0.43 22.18
C GLN A 204 -8.69 -1.10 22.15
N ILE A 205 -8.02 -1.65 21.15
CA ILE A 205 -7.77 -3.10 21.03
C ILE A 205 -7.00 -3.62 22.25
N VAL A 206 -5.92 -2.94 22.64
CA VAL A 206 -5.13 -3.34 23.82
C VAL A 206 -5.99 -3.31 25.07
N ARG A 207 -6.85 -2.30 25.25
CA ARG A 207 -7.74 -2.17 26.41
C ARG A 207 -8.77 -3.29 26.48
N VAL A 208 -9.43 -3.62 25.37
CA VAL A 208 -10.45 -4.68 25.31
C VAL A 208 -9.81 -6.06 25.51
N CYS A 209 -8.71 -6.32 24.81
CA CYS A 209 -8.04 -7.62 24.88
C CYS A 209 -7.37 -7.88 26.23
N ARG A 210 -7.01 -6.84 26.99
CA ARG A 210 -6.38 -6.96 28.33
C ARG A 210 -7.21 -7.80 29.31
N LYS A 211 -8.54 -7.87 29.12
CA LYS A 211 -9.43 -8.75 29.90
C LYS A 211 -9.13 -10.24 29.71
N ILE A 212 -8.69 -10.63 28.50
CA ILE A 212 -8.34 -12.02 28.16
C ILE A 212 -6.86 -12.26 28.43
N ALA A 213 -6.01 -11.45 27.79
CA ALA A 213 -4.57 -11.49 27.97
C ALA A 213 -3.93 -10.15 27.58
N PRO A 214 -2.79 -9.80 28.19
CA PRO A 214 -2.02 -8.64 27.77
C PRO A 214 -1.43 -8.83 26.36
N ILE A 215 -1.67 -7.85 25.48
CA ILE A 215 -1.18 -7.80 24.10
C ILE A 215 -0.38 -6.50 23.93
N HIS A 216 0.58 -6.49 23.00
CA HIS A 216 1.22 -5.28 22.51
C HIS A 216 1.38 -5.34 20.99
N SER A 217 1.77 -4.20 20.40
CA SER A 217 2.19 -4.13 18.99
C SER A 217 1.12 -4.68 18.03
N PHE A 218 -0.09 -4.12 18.08
CA PHE A 218 -1.10 -4.37 17.05
C PHE A 218 -0.76 -3.55 15.80
N TYR A 219 -0.76 -4.19 14.63
CA TYR A 219 -0.54 -3.54 13.36
C TYR A 219 -1.39 -4.19 12.25
N PHE A 220 -1.81 -3.37 11.29
CA PHE A 220 -2.35 -3.84 10.02
C PHE A 220 -1.21 -4.33 9.12
N ARG A 221 -1.05 -5.64 9.00
CA ARG A 221 0.03 -6.27 8.23
C ARG A 221 -0.11 -6.01 6.73
N LYS A 222 -1.32 -6.16 6.21
CA LYS A 222 -1.59 -6.07 4.77
C LYS A 222 -3.05 -5.73 4.54
N ILE A 223 -3.32 -4.87 3.57
CA ILE A 223 -4.66 -4.57 3.07
C ILE A 223 -4.67 -4.86 1.59
N LYS A 224 -5.63 -5.67 1.15
CA LYS A 224 -5.84 -5.99 -0.26
C LYS A 224 -7.21 -5.50 -0.68
N MET A 225 -7.29 -4.79 -1.79
CA MET A 225 -8.55 -4.61 -2.48
C MET A 225 -8.91 -5.90 -3.22
N LEU A 226 -10.10 -6.43 -2.94
CA LEU A 226 -10.65 -7.61 -3.59
C LEU A 226 -11.52 -7.23 -4.78
N LYS A 227 -12.31 -6.16 -4.63
CA LYS A 227 -13.22 -5.67 -5.66
C LYS A 227 -13.28 -4.16 -5.60
N GLU A 228 -13.04 -3.54 -6.76
CA GLU A 228 -13.24 -2.12 -6.98
C GLU A 228 -14.73 -1.80 -7.10
N LYS A 229 -15.09 -0.56 -6.75
CA LYS A 229 -16.42 -0.03 -7.02
C LYS A 229 -16.68 -0.08 -8.53
N ARG A 230 -17.86 -0.56 -8.93
CA ARG A 230 -18.31 -0.53 -10.32
C ARG A 230 -18.73 0.88 -10.72
#